data_AF-A0A7S0LTM7-F1
#
_entry.id   AF-A0A7S0LTM7-F1
#
_cell.length_a   1.000
_cell.length_b   1.000
_cell.length_c   1.000
_cell.angle_alpha   90.00
_cell.angle_beta   90.00
_cell.angle_gamma   90.00
#
_symmetry.space_group_name_H-M   'P 1'
#
loop_
_entity.id
_entity.type
_entity.pdbx_description
1 polymer ?
#
loop_
_entity_poly.entity_id
_entity_poly.type
_entity_poly.pdbx_seq_one_letter_code
_entity_poly.pdbx_strand_id
1 'polypeptide(L)'
;SSEPTYATALADTPPEPKTPFCAAGSLGMLHSPGNSGDASSEFFLLTHELPLTSEAAKSLNGRYSLFGFVLEGAELLPALSPADTVLSLSLVSGGENLRRPGRNPTYSTRRSGMGA
;
A
#
# COMPACT_ATOMS: atom_id res chain seq x y z
N SER A 1 15.65 -19.35 44.88
CA SER A 1 15.03 -18.06 44.55
C SER A 1 14.69 -18.02 43.08
N SER A 2 13.42 -18.23 42.72
CA SER A 2 12.89 -17.78 41.44
C SER A 2 12.22 -16.44 41.69
N GLU A 3 12.78 -15.35 41.18
CA GLU A 3 11.99 -14.13 41.07
C GLU A 3 11.16 -14.22 39.79
N PRO A 4 9.84 -14.00 39.85
CA PRO A 4 9.04 -13.85 38.66
C PRO A 4 9.35 -12.47 38.07
N THR A 5 10.04 -12.41 36.94
CA THR A 5 10.25 -11.15 36.23
C THR A 5 8.90 -10.63 35.74
N TYR A 6 8.42 -9.58 36.40
CA TYR A 6 7.21 -8.86 36.05
C TYR A 6 7.30 -8.29 34.63
N ALA A 7 6.20 -8.43 33.91
CA ALA A 7 5.79 -7.77 32.68
C ALA A 7 6.68 -6.59 32.26
N THR A 8 7.44 -6.78 31.18
CA THR A 8 7.96 -5.67 30.38
C THR A 8 6.76 -4.80 29.96
N ALA A 9 6.87 -3.52 30.31
CA ALA A 9 5.84 -2.51 30.14
C ALA A 9 5.30 -2.45 28.71
N LEU A 10 3.98 -2.27 28.60
CA LEU A 10 3.20 -1.92 27.40
C LEU A 10 3.67 -0.63 26.65
N ALA A 11 4.82 -0.06 27.00
CA ALA A 11 5.27 1.24 26.51
C ALA A 11 6.14 1.18 25.24
N ASP A 12 6.65 0.00 24.87
CA ASP A 12 7.52 -0.20 23.68
C ASP A 12 6.79 -0.89 22.51
N THR A 13 5.47 -1.05 22.58
CA THR A 13 4.71 -1.57 21.44
C THR A 13 4.68 -0.48 20.37
N PRO A 14 5.31 -0.68 19.18
CA PRO A 14 5.16 0.26 18.09
C PRO A 14 3.67 0.45 17.81
N PRO A 15 3.21 1.65 17.43
CA PRO A 15 1.79 1.89 17.20
C PRO A 15 1.28 0.80 16.26
N GLU A 16 0.35 -0.02 16.74
CA GLU A 16 -0.29 -0.99 15.88
C GLU A 16 -0.94 -0.22 14.74
N PRO A 17 -0.63 -0.55 13.46
CA PRO A 17 -1.30 0.10 12.36
C PRO A 17 -2.81 -0.09 12.56
N LYS A 18 -3.55 1.02 12.55
CA LYS A 18 -5.00 1.05 12.81
C LYS A 18 -5.79 0.04 11.96
N THR A 19 -5.19 -0.35 10.83
CA THR A 19 -5.61 -1.46 9.98
C THR A 19 -4.36 -2.20 9.48
N PRO A 20 -4.02 -3.37 10.03
CA PRO A 20 -2.91 -4.19 9.53
C PRO A 20 -3.20 -4.70 8.10
N PHE A 21 -2.13 -4.84 7.31
CA PHE A 21 -2.13 -5.34 5.94
C PHE A 21 -2.26 -6.88 5.95
N CYS A 22 -3.41 -7.37 6.40
CA CYS A 22 -3.67 -8.80 6.55
C CYS A 22 -5.02 -9.23 5.98
N ALA A 23 -5.98 -8.32 5.79
CA ALA A 23 -7.31 -8.66 5.28
C ALA A 23 -7.29 -8.92 3.77
N ALA A 24 -8.04 -9.94 3.33
CA ALA A 24 -8.34 -10.12 1.90
C ALA A 24 -8.98 -8.85 1.33
N GLY A 25 -8.61 -8.47 0.11
CA GLY A 25 -9.10 -7.27 -0.55
C GLY A 25 -8.32 -5.99 -0.23
N SER A 26 -7.27 -6.06 0.59
CA SER A 26 -6.41 -4.90 0.87
C SER A 26 -5.57 -4.50 -0.35
N LEU A 27 -5.52 -3.19 -0.66
CA LEU A 27 -4.77 -2.61 -1.77
C LEU A 27 -3.54 -1.83 -1.26
N GLY A 28 -2.36 -2.17 -1.77
CA GLY A 28 -1.09 -1.59 -1.35
C GLY A 28 -0.29 -1.02 -2.52
N MET A 29 0.32 0.15 -2.33
CA MET A 29 1.20 0.76 -3.33
C MET A 29 2.52 0.00 -3.40
N LEU A 30 2.95 -0.39 -4.60
CA LEU A 30 4.26 -1.01 -4.84
C LEU A 30 5.31 0.08 -5.03
N HIS A 31 6.55 -0.23 -4.64
CA HIS A 31 7.72 0.64 -4.78
C HIS A 31 8.97 -0.23 -4.99
N SER A 32 10.08 0.38 -5.41
CA SER A 32 11.32 -0.37 -5.62
C SER A 32 11.90 -0.87 -4.30
N PRO A 33 12.58 -2.04 -4.28
CA PRO A 33 13.28 -2.51 -3.10
C PRO A 33 14.29 -1.47 -2.58
N GLY A 34 14.18 -1.11 -1.30
CA GLY A 34 15.09 -0.15 -0.67
C GLY A 34 14.79 1.34 -0.95
N ASN A 35 13.76 1.66 -1.74
CA ASN A 35 13.32 3.03 -1.96
C ASN A 35 11.80 3.16 -1.82
N SER A 36 11.31 3.45 -0.62
CA SER A 36 9.86 3.66 -0.39
C SER A 36 9.31 4.95 -1.00
N GLY A 37 10.17 5.85 -1.48
CA GLY A 37 9.78 7.17 -2.01
C GLY A 37 9.43 7.18 -3.50
N ASP A 38 9.59 6.06 -4.21
CA ASP A 38 9.34 5.97 -5.66
C ASP A 38 8.03 5.28 -6.04
N ALA A 39 7.18 4.97 -5.06
CA ALA A 39 5.83 4.47 -5.30
C ALA A 39 5.07 5.38 -6.27
N SER A 40 4.52 4.80 -7.34
CA SER A 40 3.89 5.56 -8.43
C SER A 40 2.55 4.96 -8.84
N SER A 41 2.51 4.15 -9.90
CA SER A 41 1.25 3.59 -10.46
C SER A 41 1.08 2.11 -10.21
N GLU A 42 2.12 1.42 -9.72
CA GLU A 42 2.06 -0.01 -9.43
C GLU A 42 1.44 -0.24 -8.06
N PHE A 43 0.55 -1.23 -7.98
CA PHE A 43 -0.10 -1.63 -6.74
C PHE A 43 -0.30 -3.14 -6.74
N PHE A 44 -0.55 -3.68 -5.55
CA PHE A 44 -0.90 -5.09 -5.36
C PHE A 44 -2.17 -5.22 -4.53
N LEU A 45 -2.81 -6.40 -4.64
CA LEU A 45 -4.05 -6.75 -3.98
C LEU A 45 -3.85 -8.05 -3.20
N LEU A 46 -4.30 -8.11 -1.94
CA LEU A 46 -4.37 -9.39 -1.23
C LEU A 46 -5.57 -10.19 -1.70
N THR A 47 -5.32 -11.35 -2.30
CA THR A 47 -6.38 -12.26 -2.74
C THR A 47 -6.94 -13.13 -1.62
N HIS A 48 -6.20 -13.27 -0.52
CA HIS A 48 -6.57 -14.04 0.67
C HIS A 48 -6.14 -13.32 1.94
N GLU A 49 -6.76 -13.69 3.05
CA GLU A 49 -6.39 -13.21 4.36
C GLU A 49 -5.06 -13.85 4.80
N LEU A 50 -4.19 -13.02 5.38
CA LEU A 50 -2.91 -13.45 5.92
C LEU A 50 -3.05 -13.58 7.45
N PRO A 51 -2.57 -14.67 8.07
CA PRO A 51 -2.44 -14.70 9.52
C PRO A 51 -1.55 -13.56 9.99
N LEU A 52 -1.98 -12.83 11.03
CA LEU A 52 -1.22 -11.69 11.59
C LEU A 52 0.21 -12.07 12.01
N THR A 53 0.40 -13.32 12.44
CA THR A 53 1.69 -13.85 12.87
C THR A 53 2.60 -14.25 11.71
N SER A 54 2.08 -14.30 10.48
CA SER A 54 2.83 -14.71 9.30
C SER A 54 3.93 -13.72 8.94
N GLU A 55 5.04 -14.23 8.43
CA GLU A 55 6.15 -13.39 7.95
C GLU A 55 5.71 -12.50 6.77
N ALA A 56 4.77 -12.98 5.95
CA ALA A 56 4.16 -12.19 4.88
C ALA A 56 3.46 -10.94 5.45
N ALA A 57 2.56 -11.10 6.43
CA ALA A 57 1.86 -9.96 7.03
C ALA A 57 2.84 -8.97 7.69
N LYS A 58 3.85 -9.45 8.42
CA LYS A 58 4.88 -8.58 9.03
C LYS A 58 5.73 -7.85 8.00
N SER A 59 6.04 -8.49 6.88
CA SER A 59 6.80 -7.87 5.79
C SER A 59 6.00 -6.78 5.08
N LEU A 60 4.67 -6.93 4.98
CA LEU A 60 3.82 -5.92 4.35
C LEU A 60 3.58 -4.72 5.28
N ASN A 61 3.31 -5.00 6.55
CA ASN A 61 3.05 -4.00 7.58
C ASN A 61 4.24 -3.05 7.75
N GLY A 62 3.98 -1.74 7.63
CA GLY A 62 5.00 -0.70 7.79
C GLY A 62 5.97 -0.55 6.61
N ARG A 63 5.90 -1.42 5.58
CA ARG A 63 6.71 -1.27 4.35
C ARG A 63 5.92 -0.68 3.19
N TYR A 64 4.66 -1.07 3.04
CA TYR A 64 3.80 -0.59 1.96
C TYR A 64 2.71 0.35 2.48
N SER A 65 2.31 1.29 1.63
CA SER A 65 1.18 2.18 1.92
C SER A 65 -0.12 1.49 1.57
N LEU A 66 -0.95 1.22 2.58
CA LEU A 66 -2.33 0.75 2.42
C LEU A 66 -3.23 1.92 2.01
N PHE A 67 -3.91 1.80 0.86
CA PHE A 67 -4.70 2.92 0.32
C PHE A 67 -6.15 2.56 -0.01
N GLY A 68 -6.55 1.30 0.06
CA GLY A 68 -7.91 0.91 -0.26
C GLY A 68 -8.26 -0.51 0.15
N PHE A 69 -9.55 -0.81 0.07
CA PHE A 69 -10.14 -2.12 0.34
C PHE A 69 -11.21 -2.43 -0.70
N VAL A 70 -11.31 -3.70 -1.07
CA VAL A 70 -12.43 -4.22 -1.85
C VAL A 70 -13.65 -4.36 -0.94
N LEU A 71 -14.76 -3.71 -1.31
CA LEU A 71 -16.03 -3.77 -0.57
C LEU A 71 -17.03 -4.77 -1.18
N GLU A 72 -16.95 -4.97 -2.50
CA GLU A 72 -17.86 -5.82 -3.28
C GLU A 72 -17.04 -6.73 -4.20
N GLY A 73 -17.50 -7.97 -4.44
CA GLY A 73 -16.80 -8.95 -5.27
C GLY A 73 -15.60 -9.63 -4.60
N ALA A 74 -15.48 -9.54 -3.27
CA ALA A 74 -14.39 -10.14 -2.50
C ALA A 74 -14.35 -11.67 -2.63
N GLU A 75 -15.49 -12.31 -2.89
CA GLU A 75 -15.63 -13.74 -3.14
C GLU A 75 -14.89 -14.21 -4.42
N LEU A 76 -14.60 -13.30 -5.34
CA LEU A 76 -13.85 -13.59 -6.57
C LEU A 76 -12.34 -13.54 -6.37
N LEU A 77 -11.86 -12.94 -5.28
CA LEU A 77 -10.44 -12.76 -5.01
C LEU A 77 -9.63 -14.07 -5.02
N PRO A 78 -10.11 -15.20 -4.44
CA PRO A 78 -9.36 -16.44 -4.47
C PRO A 78 -9.24 -17.08 -5.87
N ALA A 79 -10.08 -16.66 -6.82
CA ALA A 79 -10.06 -17.15 -8.18
C ALA A 79 -9.10 -16.36 -9.10
N LEU A 80 -8.60 -15.20 -8.64
CA LEU A 80 -7.67 -14.39 -9.41
C LEU A 80 -6.32 -15.09 -9.59
N SER A 81 -5.82 -15.04 -10.81
CA SER A 81 -4.55 -15.59 -11.25
C SER A 81 -3.57 -14.49 -11.67
N PRO A 82 -2.25 -14.69 -11.55
CA PRO A 82 -1.25 -13.79 -12.13
C PRO A 82 -1.36 -13.59 -13.65
N ALA A 83 -2.12 -14.46 -14.35
CA ALA A 83 -2.39 -14.32 -15.78
C ALA A 83 -3.54 -13.33 -16.08
N ASP A 84 -4.32 -12.93 -15.07
CA ASP A 84 -5.45 -12.03 -15.26
C ASP A 84 -4.99 -10.59 -15.50
N THR A 85 -5.77 -9.84 -16.26
CA THR A 85 -5.48 -8.44 -16.61
C THR A 85 -6.64 -7.54 -16.22
N VAL A 86 -6.32 -6.38 -15.66
CA VAL A 86 -7.31 -5.33 -15.39
C VAL A 86 -7.79 -4.74 -16.71
N LEU A 87 -9.06 -4.98 -17.06
CA LEU A 87 -9.64 -4.48 -18.31
C LEU A 87 -10.06 -3.00 -18.22
N SER A 88 -10.55 -2.57 -17.06
CA SER A 88 -10.98 -1.19 -16.83
C SER A 88 -10.99 -0.85 -15.35
N LEU A 89 -10.79 0.44 -15.05
CA LEU A 89 -10.99 1.03 -13.73
C LEU A 89 -11.77 2.33 -13.92
N SER A 90 -12.83 2.51 -13.13
CA SER A 90 -13.69 3.71 -13.21
C SER A 90 -13.90 4.29 -11.83
N LEU A 91 -13.83 5.61 -11.73
CA LEU A 91 -14.14 6.33 -10.50
C LEU A 91 -15.66 6.52 -10.39
N VAL A 92 -16.28 5.84 -9.42
CA VAL A 92 -17.74 5.88 -9.23
C VAL A 92 -18.16 7.06 -8.37
N SER A 93 -17.38 7.42 -7.36
CA SER A 93 -17.65 8.53 -6.43
C SER A 93 -16.35 9.09 -5.83
N GLY A 94 -16.41 10.25 -5.17
CA GLY A 94 -15.28 10.83 -4.44
C GLY A 94 -14.31 11.67 -5.28
N GLY A 95 -14.58 11.84 -6.58
CA GLY A 95 -13.71 12.59 -7.50
C GLY A 95 -13.56 14.07 -7.17
N GLU A 96 -14.52 14.65 -6.46
CA GLU A 96 -14.44 16.00 -5.91
C GLU A 96 -13.31 16.18 -4.89
N ASN A 97 -12.85 15.09 -4.26
CA ASN A 97 -11.73 15.12 -3.33
C ASN A 97 -10.37 15.07 -4.05
N LEU A 98 -10.35 14.76 -5.35
CA LEU A 98 -9.11 14.68 -6.12
C LEU A 98 -8.53 16.09 -6.34
N ARG A 99 -7.41 16.36 -5.68
CA ARG A 99 -6.60 17.55 -5.93
C ARG A 99 -5.62 17.25 -7.05
N ARG A 100 -5.79 17.92 -8.19
CA ARG A 100 -4.77 17.87 -9.25
C ARG A 100 -3.45 18.40 -8.67
N PRO A 101 -2.32 17.72 -8.91
CA PRO A 101 -1.02 18.32 -8.66
C PRO A 101 -0.99 19.66 -9.40
N GLY A 102 -0.89 20.77 -8.66
CA GLY A 102 -0.75 22.07 -9.27
C GLY A 102 0.44 21.99 -10.21
N ARG A 103 0.28 22.46 -11.47
CA ARG A 103 1.38 22.57 -12.42
C ARG A 103 2.49 23.36 -11.74
N ASN A 104 3.52 22.69 -11.23
CA ASN A 104 4.68 23.35 -10.63
C ASN A 104 5.56 23.81 -11.80
N PRO A 105 5.64 25.11 -12.11
CA PRO A 105 6.38 25.60 -13.28
C PRO A 105 7.89 25.35 -13.20
N THR A 106 8.41 24.92 -12.04
CA THR A 106 9.84 24.74 -11.79
C THR A 106 10.45 23.54 -12.54
N TYR A 107 9.63 22.61 -13.04
CA TYR A 107 10.05 21.55 -13.97
C TYR A 107 9.66 21.87 -15.42
N SER A 108 9.86 23.11 -15.88
CA SER A 108 10.02 23.34 -17.31
C SER A 108 11.46 23.00 -17.70
N THR A 109 11.64 21.83 -18.29
CA THR A 109 12.83 21.37 -18.99
C THR A 109 13.58 22.54 -19.66
N ARG A 110 14.82 22.81 -19.23
CA ARG A 110 15.80 23.51 -20.08
C ARG A 110 16.12 22.61 -21.28
N ARG A 111 15.26 22.63 -22.29
CA ARG A 111 15.58 22.23 -23.66
C ARG A 111 14.95 23.24 -24.60
N SER A 112 15.68 24.31 -24.88
CA SER A 112 15.72 24.92 -26.21
C SER A 112 16.83 25.96 -26.23
N GLY A 113 17.74 25.86 -27.20
CA GLY A 113 18.70 26.93 -27.51
C GLY A 113 20.18 26.53 -27.51
N MET A 114 20.56 25.44 -28.18
CA MET A 114 21.91 25.35 -28.76
C MET A 114 21.71 25.03 -30.24
N GLY A 115 21.60 26.10 -31.01
CA GLY A 115 21.37 26.12 -32.44
C GLY A 115 21.65 27.52 -32.95
N ALA A 116 22.93 27.77 -33.21
CA ALA A 116 23.47 28.71 -34.20
C ALA A 116 24.93 28.32 -34.42
#